data_AF-A0A2D4WME4-F1
#
_entry.id   AF-A0A2D4WME4-F1
#
_cell.length_a   1.000
_cell.length_b   1.000
_cell.length_c   1.000
_cell.angle_alpha   90.00
_cell.angle_beta   90.00
_cell.angle_gamma   90.00
#
_symmetry.space_group_name_H-M   'P 1'
#
loop_
_entity.id
_entity.type
_entity.pdbx_description
1 polymer ?
#
loop_
_entity_poly.entity_id
_entity_poly.type
_entity_poly.pdbx_seq_one_letter_code
_entity_poly.pdbx_strand_id
1 'polypeptide(L)'
;MIMSYLLRKIFPWVVEISLWLMLVAGAVMGYEGNYLGSAAMSALLGAAMGFFAGVIPIGMLQTMIRNNILLESMVKDGYGRPRLSLHKGQVVEMPYVSSEDQL
;
A
#
# COMPACT_ATOMS: atom_id res chain seq x y z
N MET A 1 -13.50 -14.93 2.03
CA MET A 1 -12.07 -15.27 2.30
C MET A 1 -11.25 -15.47 1.03
N ILE A 2 -11.74 -16.16 -0.01
CA ILE A 2 -11.00 -16.36 -1.27
C ILE A 2 -10.68 -15.05 -2.01
N MET A 3 -11.65 -14.14 -2.13
CA MET A 3 -11.45 -12.85 -2.83
C MET A 3 -10.36 -11.99 -2.19
N SER A 4 -10.32 -11.91 -0.85
CA SER A 4 -9.32 -11.12 -0.11
C SER A 4 -7.92 -11.71 -0.21
N TYR A 5 -7.81 -13.04 -0.28
CA TYR A 5 -6.53 -13.73 -0.48
C TYR A 5 -5.98 -13.49 -1.89
N LEU A 6 -6.83 -13.62 -2.91
CA LEU A 6 -6.45 -13.37 -4.30
C LEU A 6 -6.01 -11.92 -4.51
N LEU A 7 -6.73 -10.95 -3.94
CA LEU A 7 -6.34 -9.54 -3.98
C LEU A 7 -4.97 -9.30 -3.33
N ARG A 8 -4.70 -9.87 -2.15
CA ARG A 8 -3.38 -9.74 -1.51
C ARG A 8 -2.25 -10.36 -2.33
N LYS A 9 -2.53 -11.43 -3.07
CA LYS A 9 -1.53 -12.12 -3.90
C LYS A 9 -1.26 -11.38 -5.21
N ILE A 10 -2.29 -10.83 -5.86
CA ILE A 10 -2.20 -10.20 -7.19
C ILE A 10 -1.78 -8.73 -7.09
N PHE A 11 -2.17 -8.02 -6.03
CA PHE A 11 -1.94 -6.59 -5.91
C PHE A 11 -0.45 -6.17 -5.96
N PRO A 12 0.51 -6.89 -5.33
CA PRO A 12 1.93 -6.58 -5.50
C PRO A 12 2.41 -6.68 -6.95
N TRP A 13 1.91 -7.67 -7.70
CA TRP A 13 2.23 -7.83 -9.13
C TRP A 13 1.68 -6.69 -9.97
N VAL A 14 0.44 -6.24 -9.69
CA VAL A 14 -0.17 -5.11 -10.39
C VAL A 14 0.64 -3.83 -10.15
N VAL A 15 1.08 -3.60 -8.92
CA VAL A 15 1.96 -2.48 -8.55
C VAL A 15 3.27 -2.53 -9.33
N GLU A 16 3.93 -3.69 -9.34
CA GLU A 16 5.20 -3.87 -10.02
C GLU A 16 5.09 -3.67 -11.53
N ILE A 17 4.10 -4.29 -12.17
CA ILE A 17 3.84 -4.13 -13.61
C ILE A 17 3.55 -2.67 -13.94
N SER A 18 2.76 -1.99 -13.12
CA SER A 18 2.43 -0.57 -13.34
C SER A 18 3.68 0.32 -13.27
N LEU A 19 4.62 0.03 -12.37
CA LEU A 19 5.89 0.75 -12.28
C LEU A 19 6.77 0.54 -13.51
N TRP A 20 6.86 -0.70 -13.97
CA TRP A 20 7.60 -1.01 -15.21
C TRP A 20 6.98 -0.33 -16.43
N LEU A 21 5.65 -0.29 -16.52
CA LEU A 21 4.96 0.42 -17.61
C LEU A 21 5.24 1.92 -17.58
N MET A 22 5.26 2.56 -16.41
CA MET A 22 5.61 3.97 -16.27
C MET A 22 7.07 4.27 -16.64
N LEU A 23 7.98 3.35 -16.31
CA LEU A 23 9.38 3.43 -16.73
C LEU A 23 9.51 3.37 -18.25
N VAL A 24 8.84 2.41 -18.89
CA VAL A 24 8.86 2.26 -20.37
C VAL A 24 8.20 3.46 -21.05
N ALA A 25 7.04 3.91 -20.56
CA ALA A 25 6.36 5.07 -21.11
C ALA A 25 7.23 6.33 -21.02
N GLY A 26 7.87 6.56 -19.87
CA GLY A 26 8.83 7.66 -19.69
C GLY A 26 10.02 7.55 -20.65
N ALA A 27 10.54 6.33 -20.85
CA ALA A 27 11.64 6.08 -21.78
C ALA A 27 11.27 6.42 -23.24
N VAL A 28 10.07 6.01 -23.67
CA VAL A 28 9.56 6.28 -25.03
C VAL A 28 9.36 7.78 -25.24
N MET A 29 8.70 8.47 -24.30
CA MET A 29 8.52 9.92 -24.38
C MET A 29 9.85 10.67 -24.40
N GLY A 30 10.82 10.23 -23.58
CA GLY A 30 12.16 10.79 -23.57
C GLY A 30 12.92 10.58 -24.88
N TYR A 31 12.81 9.39 -25.48
CA TYR A 31 13.42 9.06 -26.76
C TYR A 31 12.87 9.93 -27.89
N GLU A 32 11.54 10.06 -27.98
CA GLU A 32 10.86 10.86 -29.01
C GLU A 32 11.12 12.35 -28.84
N GLY A 33 11.17 12.85 -27.60
CA GLY A 33 11.41 14.27 -27.32
C GLY A 33 12.86 14.72 -27.54
N ASN A 34 13.83 13.79 -27.47
CA ASN A 34 15.26 14.06 -27.65
C ASN A 34 15.78 15.33 -26.93
N TYR A 35 15.35 15.54 -25.68
CA TYR A 35 15.61 16.76 -24.89
C TYR A 35 17.09 17.12 -24.68
N LEU A 36 18.01 16.15 -24.84
CA LEU A 36 19.44 16.29 -24.57
C LEU A 36 20.30 16.24 -25.84
N GLY A 37 19.67 16.27 -27.03
CA GLY A 37 20.37 16.11 -28.31
C GLY A 37 20.92 14.69 -28.56
N SER A 38 20.72 13.77 -27.61
CA SER A 38 20.99 12.34 -27.73
C SER A 38 19.75 11.56 -27.31
N ALA A 39 19.13 10.86 -28.27
CA ALA A 39 17.90 10.12 -28.05
C ALA A 39 18.06 9.05 -26.96
N ALA A 40 19.26 8.43 -26.88
CA ALA A 40 19.57 7.46 -25.84
C ALA A 40 19.62 8.09 -24.44
N MET A 41 20.27 9.25 -24.29
CA MET A 41 20.34 9.95 -23.00
C MET A 41 18.98 10.52 -22.58
N SER A 42 18.20 11.03 -23.54
CA SER A 42 16.85 11.53 -23.28
C SER A 42 15.88 10.40 -22.90
N ALA A 43 15.99 9.22 -23.49
CA ALA A 43 15.25 8.04 -23.08
C ALA A 43 15.59 7.61 -21.64
N LEU A 44 16.87 7.62 -21.28
CA LEU A 44 17.33 7.25 -19.94
C LEU A 44 16.80 8.22 -18.88
N LEU A 45 16.86 9.53 -19.15
CA LEU A 45 16.30 10.55 -18.29
C LEU A 45 14.77 10.43 -18.19
N GLY A 46 14.09 10.23 -19.32
CA GLY A 46 12.64 10.02 -19.37
C GLY A 46 12.20 8.78 -18.58
N ALA A 47 12.96 7.68 -18.66
CA ALA A 47 12.73 6.46 -17.89
C ALA A 47 12.83 6.71 -16.39
N ALA A 48 13.87 7.43 -15.96
CA ALA A 48 14.07 7.80 -14.56
C ALA A 48 12.92 8.69 -14.05
N MET A 49 12.53 9.70 -14.82
CA MET A 49 11.41 10.57 -14.48
C MET A 49 10.08 9.82 -14.41
N GLY A 50 9.79 8.97 -15.40
CA GLY A 50 8.60 8.12 -15.43
C GLY A 50 8.53 7.17 -14.23
N PHE A 51 9.67 6.57 -13.86
CA PHE A 51 9.77 5.75 -12.67
C PHE A 51 9.43 6.54 -11.39
N PHE A 52 10.04 7.71 -11.16
CA PHE A 52 9.73 8.53 -9.98
C PHE A 52 8.28 9.01 -9.96
N ALA A 53 7.74 9.41 -11.12
CA ALA A 53 6.35 9.80 -11.27
C ALA A 53 5.37 8.64 -10.99
N GLY A 54 5.78 7.39 -11.23
CA GLY A 54 5.00 6.19 -10.90
C GLY A 54 5.15 5.76 -9.43
N VAL A 55 6.38 5.73 -8.89
CA VAL A 55 6.68 5.23 -7.54
C VAL A 55 5.90 5.97 -6.46
N ILE A 56 5.83 7.30 -6.55
CA ILE A 56 5.18 8.11 -5.52
C ILE A 56 3.67 7.78 -5.41
N PRO A 57 2.84 7.94 -6.46
CA PRO A 57 1.41 7.66 -6.36
C PRO A 57 1.11 6.18 -6.14
N ILE A 58 1.87 5.26 -6.77
CA ILE A 58 1.64 3.82 -6.61
C ILE A 58 2.02 3.35 -5.19
N GLY A 59 3.12 3.86 -4.63
CA GLY A 59 3.50 3.58 -3.25
C GLY A 59 2.50 4.14 -2.23
N MET A 60 1.98 5.36 -2.47
CA MET A 60 0.89 5.92 -1.67
C MET A 60 -0.38 5.07 -1.74
N LEU A 61 -0.76 4.61 -2.93
CA LEU A 61 -1.91 3.72 -3.10
C LEU A 61 -1.72 2.40 -2.33
N GLN A 62 -0.54 1.79 -2.44
CA GLN A 62 -0.22 0.54 -1.76
C GLN A 62 -0.28 0.69 -0.23
N THR A 63 0.28 1.77 0.30
CA THR A 63 0.24 2.06 1.75
C THR A 63 -1.16 2.35 2.24
N MET A 64 -1.97 3.13 1.50
CA MET A 64 -3.37 3.38 1.83
C MET A 64 -4.18 2.07 1.89
N ILE A 65 -4.06 1.21 0.89
CA ILE A 65 -4.77 -0.08 0.86
C ILE A 65 -4.34 -0.97 2.01
N ARG A 66 -3.04 -1.04 2.31
CA ARG A 66 -2.52 -1.81 3.45
C ARG A 66 -3.08 -1.30 4.77
N ASN A 67 -3.09 0.01 4.98
CA ASN A 67 -3.59 0.62 6.21
C ASN A 67 -5.10 0.40 6.38
N ASN A 68 -5.87 0.48 5.30
CA ASN A 68 -7.32 0.26 5.38
C ASN A 68 -7.65 -1.20 5.76
N ILE A 69 -6.90 -2.15 5.19
CA ILE A 69 -7.03 -3.57 5.57
C ILE A 69 -6.66 -3.79 7.05
N LEU A 70 -5.62 -3.12 7.55
CA LEU A 70 -5.22 -3.20 8.95
C LEU A 70 -6.28 -2.61 9.89
N LEU A 71 -6.84 -1.46 9.53
CA LEU A 71 -7.95 -0.83 10.26
C LEU A 71 -9.18 -1.74 10.30
N GLU A 72 -9.56 -2.34 9.17
CA GLU A 72 -10.65 -3.31 9.14
C GLU A 72 -10.41 -4.51 10.06
N SER A 73 -9.17 -5.02 10.15
CA SER A 73 -8.85 -6.09 11.11
C SER A 73 -8.95 -5.60 12.56
N MET A 74 -8.39 -4.44 12.88
CA MET A 74 -8.44 -3.89 14.24
C MET A 74 -9.88 -3.67 14.72
N VAL A 75 -10.76 -3.14 13.84
CA VAL A 75 -12.18 -2.96 14.16
C VAL A 75 -12.88 -4.30 14.39
N LYS A 76 -12.58 -5.33 13.60
CA LYS A 76 -13.13 -6.69 13.77
C LYS A 76 -12.65 -7.36 15.05
N ASP A 77 -11.40 -7.13 15.43
CA ASP A 77 -10.78 -7.68 16.64
C ASP A 77 -11.17 -6.91 17.92
N GLY A 78 -12.05 -5.90 17.78
CA GLY A 78 -12.58 -5.13 18.90
C GLY A 78 -11.59 -4.14 19.51
N TYR A 79 -10.53 -3.79 18.78
CA TYR A 79 -9.60 -2.73 19.19
C TYR A 79 -10.39 -1.41 19.29
N GLY A 80 -10.38 -0.79 20.48
CA GLY A 80 -11.12 0.44 20.77
C GLY A 80 -12.57 0.27 21.24
N ARG A 81 -13.08 -0.97 21.39
CA ARG A 81 -14.33 -1.21 22.13
C ARG A 81 -14.00 -1.46 23.60
N PRO A 82 -14.66 -0.78 24.57
CA PRO A 82 -14.54 -1.18 25.97
C PRO A 82 -14.97 -2.64 26.07
N ARG A 83 -14.04 -3.52 26.45
CA ARG A 83 -14.34 -4.92 26.71
C ARG A 83 -15.18 -4.96 27.98
N LEU A 84 -16.50 -4.94 27.81
CA LEU A 84 -17.44 -5.17 28.89
C LEU A 84 -17.44 -6.66 29.20
N SER A 85 -16.59 -7.07 30.14
CA SER A 85 -16.72 -8.39 30.74
C SER A 85 -17.88 -8.33 31.75
N LEU A 86 -18.92 -9.11 31.50
CA LEU A 86 -19.96 -9.39 32.50
C LEU A 86 -19.36 -10.32 33.56
N HIS A 87 -18.80 -9.74 34.62
CA HIS A 87 -18.48 -10.49 35.82
C HIS A 87 -19.63 -10.29 36.82
N LYS A 88 -20.45 -11.33 37.02
CA LYS A 88 -21.56 -11.34 38.00
C LYS A 88 -22.58 -10.20 37.86
N GLY A 89 -22.99 -9.88 36.63
CA GLY A 89 -24.11 -8.94 36.39
C GLY A 89 -23.78 -7.45 36.60
N GLN A 90 -22.52 -7.08 36.80
CA GLN A 90 -22.06 -5.69 36.73
C GLN A 90 -21.19 -5.46 35.49
N VAL A 91 -21.46 -4.34 34.82
CA VAL A 91 -20.68 -3.79 33.72
C VAL A 91 -19.42 -3.18 34.33
N VAL A 92 -18.31 -3.93 34.30
CA VAL A 92 -17.00 -3.41 34.74
C VAL A 92 -16.22 -2.99 33.49
N GLU A 93 -15.79 -1.73 33.44
CA GLU A 93 -14.85 -1.26 32.43
C GLU A 93 -13.50 -1.94 32.67
N MET A 94 -13.09 -2.84 31.79
CA MET A 94 -11.73 -3.39 31.86
C MET A 94 -10.74 -2.32 31.40
N PRO A 95 -9.65 -2.07 32.13
CA PRO A 95 -8.58 -1.19 31.66
C PRO A 95 -8.02 -1.74 30.35
N TYR A 96 -7.59 -0.85 29.46
CA TYR A 96 -6.93 -1.19 28.20
C TYR A 96 -5.69 -2.04 28.49
N VAL A 97 -5.82 -3.36 28.41
CA VAL A 97 -4.66 -4.26 28.43
C VAL A 97 -4.05 -4.18 27.04
N SER A 98 -2.88 -3.55 26.93
CA SER A 98 -2.05 -3.66 25.73
C SER A 98 -1.74 -5.14 25.54
N SER A 99 -1.83 -5.62 24.31
CA SER A 99 -1.59 -7.01 23.92
C SER A 99 -0.14 -7.49 24.10
N GLU A 100 0.66 -6.82 24.95
CA GLU A 100 2.06 -7.13 25.23
C GLU A 100 2.24 -8.14 26.37
N ASP A 101 1.19 -8.42 27.16
CA ASP A 101 1.27 -9.28 28.35
C ASP A 101 0.76 -10.73 28.15
N GLN A 102 0.67 -11.22 26.91
CA GLN A 102 0.42 -12.65 26.65
C GLN A 102 1.67 -13.33 26.07
N LEU A 103 2.67 -13.52 26.94
CA LEU A 103 3.78 -14.48 26.78
C LEU A 103 3.69 -15.55 27.86
#